data_AF-W2WB81-F1
#
_entry.id   AF-W2WB81-F1
#
_cell.length_a   1.000
_cell.length_b   1.000
_cell.length_c   1.000
_cell.angle_alpha   90.00
_cell.angle_beta   90.00
_cell.angle_gamma   90.00
#
_symmetry.space_group_name_H-M   'P 1'
#
loop_
_entity.id
_entity.type
_entity.pdbx_description
1 polymer ?
#
loop_
_entity_poly.entity_id
_entity_poly.type
_entity_poly.pdbx_seq_one_letter_code
_entity_poly.pdbx_strand_id
1 'polypeptide(L)'
;MGGGFSSSKFPSGIDKDAAIRIEREWLKNPALYDEMLTNTNKYYEAFGIWKNMKYSKRTVSSAMKGLGKDKKLIKYIKTGYKNFLENVEVR
;
A
#
# COMPACT_ATOMS: atom_id res chain seq x y z
N MET A 1 -5.55 1.82 21.86
CA MET A 1 -6.15 2.45 20.67
C MET A 1 -6.23 1.42 19.55
N GLY A 2 -7.34 0.67 19.47
CA GLY A 2 -7.54 -0.35 18.43
C GLY A 2 -8.40 0.22 17.30
N GLY A 3 -7.77 0.87 16.32
CA GLY A 3 -8.44 1.24 15.08
C GLY A 3 -8.65 0.00 14.22
N GLY A 4 -9.66 -0.80 14.54
CA GLY A 4 -9.99 -2.03 13.83
C GLY A 4 -10.54 -1.73 12.45
N PHE A 5 -9.79 -2.12 11.42
CA PHE A 5 -10.30 -2.20 10.05
C PHE A 5 -11.49 -3.16 10.04
N SER A 6 -12.67 -2.63 9.72
CA SER A 6 -13.90 -3.40 9.64
C SER A 6 -13.77 -4.48 8.57
N SER A 7 -14.08 -5.72 8.93
CA SER A 7 -13.89 -6.91 8.08
C SER A 7 -14.70 -6.90 6.77
N SER A 8 -15.67 -5.99 6.63
CA SER A 8 -16.47 -5.81 5.43
C SER A 8 -15.74 -5.09 4.28
N LYS A 9 -14.48 -4.69 4.48
CA LYS A 9 -13.68 -3.94 3.49
C LYS A 9 -12.63 -4.76 2.74
N PHE A 10 -12.45 -6.03 3.10
CA PHE A 10 -11.45 -6.88 2.46
C PHE A 10 -12.00 -7.55 1.20
N PRO A 11 -11.13 -7.86 0.23
CA PRO A 11 -11.50 -8.63 -0.96
C PRO A 11 -12.06 -10.00 -0.57
N SER A 12 -13.02 -10.47 -1.37
CA SER A 12 -13.59 -11.81 -1.24
C SER A 12 -12.46 -12.86 -1.22
N GLY A 13 -12.38 -13.68 -0.19
CA GLY A 13 -11.36 -14.74 -0.06
C GLY A 13 -10.09 -14.37 0.70
N ILE A 14 -9.98 -13.17 1.28
CA ILE A 14 -8.90 -12.83 2.21
C ILE A 14 -9.42 -12.85 3.65
N ASP A 15 -8.91 -13.78 4.45
CA ASP A 15 -9.21 -13.85 5.89
C ASP A 15 -8.66 -12.64 6.63
N LYS A 16 -9.29 -12.30 7.77
CA LYS A 16 -8.90 -11.12 8.58
C LYS A 16 -7.43 -11.17 9.00
N ASP A 17 -6.92 -12.35 9.37
CA ASP A 17 -5.53 -12.51 9.77
C ASP A 17 -4.55 -12.30 8.62
N ALA A 18 -4.88 -12.80 7.43
CA ALA A 18 -4.10 -12.56 6.23
C ALA A 18 -4.10 -11.06 5.88
N ALA A 19 -5.25 -10.40 5.98
CA ALA A 19 -5.36 -8.96 5.76
C ALA A 19 -4.51 -8.14 6.74
N ILE A 20 -4.49 -8.51 8.03
CA ILE A 20 -3.66 -7.85 9.05
C ILE A 20 -2.17 -8.06 8.76
N ARG A 21 -1.77 -9.27 8.35
CA ARG A 21 -0.39 -9.56 7.95
C ARG A 21 0.02 -8.71 6.74
N ILE A 22 -0.81 -8.70 5.70
CA ILE A 22 -0.57 -7.89 4.51
C ILE A 22 -0.47 -6.40 4.89
N GLU A 23 -1.38 -5.88 5.72
CA GLU A 23 -1.30 -4.49 6.15
C GLU A 23 0.02 -4.19 6.89
N ARG A 24 0.45 -5.08 7.78
CA ARG A 24 1.70 -4.92 8.53
C ARG A 24 2.93 -4.93 7.63
N GLU A 25 3.00 -5.89 6.71
CA GLU A 25 4.14 -6.09 5.82
C GLU A 25 4.20 -5.07 4.70
N TRP A 26 3.05 -4.73 4.12
CA TRP A 26 2.95 -3.98 2.87
C TRP A 26 2.54 -2.53 3.04
N LEU A 27 1.98 -2.14 4.19
CA LEU A 27 1.50 -0.77 4.41
C LEU A 27 2.17 -0.11 5.62
N LYS A 28 2.36 -0.86 6.71
CA LYS A 28 2.91 -0.35 7.98
C LYS A 28 4.39 -0.67 8.20
N ASN A 29 5.06 -1.31 7.22
CA ASN A 29 6.49 -1.58 7.30
C ASN A 29 7.29 -0.38 6.76
N PRO A 30 8.06 0.35 7.60
CA PRO A 30 8.85 1.47 7.12
C PRO A 30 9.98 1.05 6.17
N ALA A 31 10.59 -0.13 6.37
CA ALA A 31 11.71 -0.60 5.56
C ALA A 31 11.30 -0.91 4.12
N LEU A 32 10.05 -1.37 3.91
CA LEU A 32 9.51 -1.63 2.58
C LEU A 32 9.60 -0.39 1.68
N TYR A 33 9.25 0.80 2.21
CA TYR A 33 9.25 2.01 1.39
C TYR A 33 10.66 2.44 0.95
N ASP A 34 11.68 2.08 1.73
CA ASP A 34 13.08 2.35 1.36
C ASP A 34 13.56 1.30 0.35
N GLU A 35 13.18 0.02 0.53
CA GLU A 35 13.45 -1.06 -0.44
C GLU A 35 12.81 -0.78 -1.80
N MET A 36 11.59 -0.25 -1.82
CA MET A 36 10.89 0.16 -3.04
C MET A 36 11.65 1.23 -3.85
N LEU A 37 12.59 1.98 -3.25
CA LEU A 37 13.41 2.95 -3.98
C LEU A 37 14.53 2.30 -4.79
N THR A 38 15.02 1.14 -4.36
CA THR A 38 16.16 0.45 -4.97
C THR A 38 15.75 -0.83 -5.70
N ASN A 39 14.58 -1.37 -5.40
CA ASN A 39 14.06 -2.61 -5.97
C ASN A 39 12.77 -2.38 -6.75
N THR A 40 12.89 -2.32 -8.08
CA THR A 40 11.76 -2.14 -8.99
C THR A 40 10.74 -3.28 -8.93
N ASN A 41 11.19 -4.52 -8.68
CA ASN A 41 10.26 -5.65 -8.55
C ASN A 41 9.39 -5.47 -7.30
N LYS A 42 10.01 -5.13 -6.16
CA LYS A 42 9.29 -4.85 -4.91
C LYS A 42 8.33 -3.67 -5.04
N TYR A 43 8.74 -2.67 -5.81
CA TYR A 43 7.94 -1.49 -6.12
C TYR A 43 6.60 -1.86 -6.78
N TYR A 44 6.62 -2.64 -7.85
CA TYR A 44 5.40 -3.07 -8.55
C TYR A 44 4.63 -4.16 -7.80
N GLU A 45 5.32 -5.04 -7.07
CA GLU A 45 4.69 -6.04 -6.19
C GLU A 45 3.81 -5.36 -5.13
N ALA A 46 4.34 -4.33 -4.45
CA ALA A 46 3.59 -3.56 -3.47
C ALA A 46 2.34 -2.91 -4.09
N PHE A 47 2.44 -2.37 -5.30
CA PHE A 47 1.30 -1.77 -5.99
C PHE A 47 0.21 -2.79 -6.33
N GLY A 48 0.60 -3.99 -6.78
CA GLY A 48 -0.33 -5.09 -7.02
C GLY A 48 -1.05 -5.50 -5.74
N ILE A 49 -0.33 -5.62 -4.62
CA ILE A 49 -0.89 -5.98 -3.32
C ILE A 49 -1.84 -4.89 -2.81
N TRP A 50 -1.46 -3.61 -2.90
CA TRP A 50 -2.33 -2.51 -2.49
C TRP A 50 -3.59 -2.44 -3.34
N LYS A 51 -3.49 -2.69 -4.65
CA LYS A 51 -4.65 -2.78 -5.53
C LYS A 51 -5.57 -3.92 -5.11
N ASN A 52 -5.00 -5.12 -4.89
CA ASN A 52 -5.76 -6.28 -4.46
C ASN A 52 -6.49 -5.99 -3.15
N MET A 53 -5.81 -5.40 -2.17
CA MET A 53 -6.37 -4.97 -0.87
C MET A 53 -7.30 -3.75 -0.95
N LYS A 54 -7.54 -3.21 -2.16
CA LYS A 54 -8.36 -2.00 -2.40
C LYS A 54 -7.87 -0.77 -1.61
N TYR A 55 -6.58 -0.68 -1.36
CA TYR A 55 -5.98 0.49 -0.71
C TYR A 55 -5.95 1.67 -1.69
N SER A 56 -6.54 2.78 -1.25
CA SER A 56 -6.51 4.02 -2.01
C SER A 56 -5.14 4.70 -1.92
N LYS A 57 -4.82 5.55 -2.91
CA LYS A 57 -3.66 6.46 -2.84
C LYS A 57 -3.62 7.33 -1.58
N ARG A 58 -4.79 7.65 -1.00
CA ARG A 58 -4.89 8.39 0.28
C ARG A 58 -4.49 7.50 1.45
N THR A 59 -4.93 6.23 1.46
CA THR A 59 -4.58 5.23 2.48
C THR A 59 -3.07 5.04 2.56
N VAL A 60 -2.42 4.78 1.42
CA VAL A 60 -0.96 4.62 1.34
C VAL A 60 -0.23 5.87 1.83
N SER A 61 -0.64 7.05 1.34
CA SER A 61 -0.02 8.31 1.75
C SER A 61 -0.18 8.59 3.26
N SER A 62 -1.34 8.29 3.84
CA SER A 62 -1.56 8.45 5.30
C SER A 62 -0.72 7.46 6.12
N ALA A 63 -0.58 6.22 5.67
CA ALA A 63 0.28 5.24 6.33
C ALA A 63 1.75 5.69 6.36
N MET A 64 2.28 6.12 5.21
CA MET A 64 3.64 6.65 5.12
C MET A 64 3.87 7.88 6.02
N LYS A 65 2.88 8.78 6.11
CA LYS A 65 2.94 9.92 7.04
C LYS A 65 2.98 9.46 8.50
N GLY A 66 2.16 8.47 8.86
CA GLY A 66 2.17 7.87 10.20
C GLY A 66 3.51 7.21 10.56
N LEU A 67 4.27 6.77 9.55
CA LEU A 67 5.62 6.22 9.69
C LEU A 67 6.73 7.28 9.62
N GLY A 68 6.40 8.57 9.51
CA GLY A 68 7.39 9.65 9.46
C GLY A 68 8.22 9.71 8.16
N LYS A 69 7.73 9.11 7.06
CA LYS A 69 8.44 9.16 5.77
C LYS A 69 8.45 10.57 5.15
N ASP A 70 9.52 10.88 4.42
CA ASP A 70 9.71 12.18 3.79
C ASP A 70 8.62 12.51 2.76
N LYS A 71 8.30 13.81 2.63
CA LYS A 71 7.27 14.31 1.70
C LYS A 71 7.59 13.99 0.24
N LYS A 72 8.87 14.02 -0.17
CA LYS A 72 9.27 13.69 -1.55
C LYS A 72 9.05 12.21 -1.83
N LEU A 73 9.43 11.34 -0.89
CA LEU A 73 9.18 9.89 -0.98
C LEU A 73 7.67 9.59 -1.07
N ILE A 74 6.87 10.21 -0.19
CA ILE A 74 5.41 10.07 -0.24
C ILE A 74 4.86 10.50 -1.60
N LYS A 75 5.33 11.63 -2.14
CA LYS A 75 4.89 12.12 -3.46
C LYS A 75 5.28 11.16 -4.58
N TYR A 76 6.50 10.61 -4.54
CA TYR A 76 7.01 9.65 -5.51
C TYR A 76 6.15 8.38 -5.55
N ILE A 77 5.97 7.72 -4.40
CA ILE A 77 5.17 6.50 -4.26
C ILE A 77 3.70 6.74 -4.65
N LYS A 78 3.11 7.84 -4.17
CA LYS A 78 1.72 8.21 -4.49
C LYS A 78 1.51 8.43 -5.99
N THR A 79 2.47 9.04 -6.67
CA THR A 79 2.37 9.32 -8.12
C THR A 79 2.54 8.03 -8.92
N GLY A 80 3.53 7.21 -8.58
CA GLY A 80 3.70 5.92 -9.23
C GLY A 80 2.50 5.00 -9.05
N TYR A 81 1.93 4.93 -7.84
CA TYR A 81 0.75 4.10 -7.59
C TYR A 81 -0.49 4.63 -8.33
N LYS A 82 -0.65 5.96 -8.43
CA LYS A 82 -1.70 6.57 -9.26
C LYS A 82 -1.56 6.11 -10.72
N ASN A 83 -0.36 6.24 -11.31
CA ASN A 83 -0.12 5.84 -12.69
C ASN A 83 -0.34 4.34 -12.89
N PHE A 84 0.05 3.50 -11.93
CA PHE A 84 -0.20 2.05 -11.99
C PHE A 84 -1.69 1.74 -12.05
N LEU A 85 -2.51 2.38 -11.21
CA LEU A 85 -3.96 2.18 -11.25
C LEU A 85 -4.55 2.60 -12.60
N GLU A 86 -4.17 3.77 -13.10
CA GLU A 86 -4.66 4.31 -14.38
C GLU A 86 -4.23 3.44 -15.58
N ASN A 87 -3.00 2.92 -15.60
CA ASN A 87 -2.54 2.06 -16.70
C ASN A 87 -3.20 0.66 -16.70
N VAL A 88 -3.60 0.15 -15.53
CA VAL A 88 -4.29 -1.14 -15.45
C VAL A 88 -5.77 -1.02 -15.79
N GLU A 89 -6.40 0.15 -15.61
CA GLU A 89 -7.79 0.40 -16.05
C GLU A 89 -7.92 0.54 -17.58
N VAL A 90 -6.81 0.77 -18.30
CA VAL A 90 -6.79 0.94 -19.77
C VAL A 90 -6.57 -0.38 -20.53
N ARG A 91 -6.38 -1.51 -19.82
CA ARG A 91 -6.14 -2.83 -20.42
C ARG A 91 -7.36 -3.75 -20.36
#